data_AF-A0A899NF73-F1
#
_entry.id   AF-A0A899NF73-F1
#
_cell.length_a   1.000
_cell.length_b   1.000
_cell.length_c   1.000
_cell.angle_alpha   90.00
_cell.angle_beta   90.00
_cell.angle_gamma   90.00
#
_symmetry.space_group_name_H-M   'P 1'
#
loop_
_entity.id
_entity.type
_entity.pdbx_description
1 polymer ?
#
loop_
_entity_poly.entity_id
_entity_poly.type
_entity_poly.pdbx_seq_one_letter_code
_entity_poly.pdbx_strand_id
1 'polypeptide(L)'
;MENTTQHRNSSLQQDVMYVLLKIRARNSNPIPFTAIFSILNKGRSCEVERPNLRISCRTLVERRLLLKYRDPRSLKVAYTLSEIGIELAETIRKGREDE
;
A
#
# COMPACT_ATOMS: atom_id res chain seq x y z
N MET A 1 -3.94 15.48 25.63
CA MET A 1 -4.77 15.51 24.40
C MET A 1 -3.81 15.56 23.23
N GLU A 2 -3.49 14.41 22.63
CA GLU A 2 -2.62 14.39 21.45
C GLU A 2 -3.42 14.89 20.25
N ASN A 3 -3.02 16.03 19.71
CA ASN A 3 -3.49 16.55 18.42
C ASN A 3 -3.13 15.52 17.34
N THR A 4 -4.05 14.61 17.05
CA THR A 4 -3.94 13.69 15.93
C THR A 4 -4.33 14.47 14.68
N THR A 5 -3.38 15.18 14.10
CA THR A 5 -3.51 15.67 12.73
C THR A 5 -3.80 14.45 11.86
N GLN A 6 -5.07 14.26 11.49
CA GLN A 6 -5.52 13.13 10.68
C GLN A 6 -4.91 13.31 9.29
N HIS A 7 -3.70 12.79 9.10
CA HIS A 7 -2.98 12.95 7.85
C HIS A 7 -3.69 12.15 6.76
N ARG A 8 -4.41 12.85 5.88
CA ARG A 8 -5.05 12.26 4.70
C ARG A 8 -4.00 11.53 3.86
N ASN A 9 -4.29 10.28 3.51
CA ASN A 9 -3.44 9.52 2.60
C ASN A 9 -3.63 10.03 1.17
N SER A 10 -2.53 10.19 0.42
CA SER A 10 -2.57 10.55 -0.99
C SER A 10 -3.26 9.46 -1.83
N SER A 11 -3.73 9.79 -3.03
CA SER A 11 -4.36 8.81 -3.92
C SER A 11 -3.46 7.60 -4.18
N LEU A 12 -2.15 7.82 -4.38
CA LEU A 12 -1.18 6.73 -4.56
C LEU A 12 -1.05 5.85 -3.30
N GLN A 13 -1.03 6.44 -2.11
CA GLN A 13 -0.99 5.68 -0.86
C GLN A 13 -2.26 4.84 -0.67
N GLN A 14 -3.43 5.39 -1.03
CA GLN A 14 -4.69 4.65 -1.02
C GLN A 14 -4.69 3.51 -2.04
N ASP A 15 -4.17 3.73 -3.24
CA ASP A 15 -4.06 2.70 -4.26
C ASP A 15 -3.16 1.54 -3.82
N VAL A 16 -2.03 1.83 -3.17
CA VAL A 16 -1.14 0.80 -2.61
C VAL A 16 -1.90 -0.07 -1.61
N MET A 17 -2.62 0.55 -0.66
CA MET A 17 -3.39 -0.19 0.34
C MET A 17 -4.52 -1.01 -0.30
N TYR A 18 -5.22 -0.43 -1.28
CA TYR A 18 -6.29 -1.10 -2.01
C TYR A 18 -5.79 -2.34 -2.78
N VAL A 19 -4.67 -2.21 -3.50
CA VAL A 19 -4.05 -3.34 -4.23
C VAL A 19 -3.64 -4.45 -3.27
N LEU A 20 -3.00 -4.11 -2.14
CA LEU A 20 -2.61 -5.10 -1.14
C LEU A 20 -3.81 -5.81 -0.53
N LEU A 21 -4.91 -5.09 -0.27
CA LEU A 21 -6.16 -5.67 0.24
C LEU A 21 -6.75 -6.68 -0.74
N LYS A 22 -6.86 -6.31 -2.03
CA LYS A 22 -7.41 -7.21 -3.06
C LYS A 22 -6.55 -8.47 -3.24
N ILE A 23 -5.23 -8.37 -3.14
CA ILE A 23 -4.33 -9.54 -3.21
C ILE A 23 -4.46 -10.41 -1.95
N ARG A 24 -4.61 -9.80 -0.77
CA ARG A 24 -4.71 -10.50 0.52
C ARG A 24 -5.82 -11.54 0.55
N ALA A 25 -6.93 -11.30 -0.15
CA ALA A 25 -8.05 -12.25 -0.26
C ALA A 25 -7.66 -13.62 -0.87
N ARG A 26 -6.53 -13.68 -1.61
CA ARG A 26 -6.01 -14.91 -2.23
C ARG A 26 -4.63 -15.32 -1.71
N ASN A 27 -3.86 -14.37 -1.18
CA ASN A 27 -2.49 -14.59 -0.72
C ASN A 27 -2.15 -13.64 0.43
N SER A 28 -1.96 -14.18 1.63
CA SER A 28 -1.58 -13.42 2.83
C SER A 28 -0.08 -13.11 2.92
N ASN A 29 0.75 -13.67 2.03
CA ASN A 29 2.19 -13.44 2.04
C ASN A 29 2.54 -11.98 1.68
N PRO A 30 3.69 -11.46 2.16
CA PRO A 30 4.18 -10.16 1.73
C PRO A 30 4.37 -10.06 0.22
N ILE A 31 3.88 -8.96 -0.38
CA ILE A 31 3.90 -8.74 -1.82
C ILE A 31 5.15 -7.95 -2.20
N PRO A 32 5.97 -8.43 -3.16
CA PRO A 32 7.17 -7.72 -3.60
C PRO A 32 6.86 -6.33 -4.14
N PHE A 33 7.71 -5.34 -3.84
CA PHE A 33 7.61 -3.97 -4.35
C PHE A 33 7.42 -3.92 -5.87
N THR A 34 8.16 -4.76 -6.61
CA THR A 34 8.09 -4.83 -8.07
C THR A 34 6.73 -5.33 -8.55
N ALA A 35 6.10 -6.26 -7.84
CA ALA A 35 4.76 -6.74 -8.18
C ALA A 35 3.71 -5.64 -7.93
N ILE A 36 3.80 -4.93 -6.79
CA ILE A 36 2.93 -3.78 -6.49
C ILE A 36 3.07 -2.71 -7.59
N PHE A 37 4.31 -2.37 -7.96
CA PHE A 37 4.60 -1.40 -9.02
C PHE A 37 3.96 -1.80 -10.37
N SER A 38 4.17 -3.04 -10.79
CA SER A 38 3.61 -3.56 -12.04
C SER A 38 2.08 -3.57 -12.03
N ILE A 39 1.44 -3.95 -10.91
CA ILE A 39 -0.02 -3.96 -10.78
C ILE A 39 -0.57 -2.54 -10.82
N LEU A 40 0.04 -1.61 -10.09
CA LEU A 40 -0.40 -0.22 -10.05
C LEU A 40 -0.33 0.46 -11.42
N ASN A 41 0.72 0.20 -12.20
CA ASN A 41 0.85 0.81 -13.53
C ASN A 41 0.10 0.06 -14.63
N LYS A 42 -0.45 -1.12 -14.35
CA LYS A 42 -1.23 -1.86 -15.34
C LYS A 42 -2.51 -1.09 -15.69
N GLY A 43 -2.57 -0.58 -16.91
CA GLY A 43 -3.74 0.13 -17.43
C GLY A 43 -3.90 1.57 -16.95
N ARG A 44 -2.85 2.19 -16.38
CA ARG A 44 -2.85 3.62 -16.08
C ARG A 44 -2.50 4.45 -17.30
N SER A 45 -3.19 5.58 -17.48
CA SER A 45 -2.87 6.58 -18.50
C SER A 45 -1.57 7.35 -18.19
N CYS A 46 -1.31 7.59 -16.90
CA CYS A 46 -0.08 8.19 -16.40
C CYS A 46 0.59 7.23 -15.41
N GLU A 47 1.81 6.81 -15.74
CA GLU A 47 2.55 5.87 -14.91
C GLU A 47 2.98 6.51 -13.59
N VAL A 48 2.90 5.71 -12.52
CA VAL A 48 3.56 6.05 -11.26
C VAL A 48 5.05 5.86 -11.42
N GLU A 49 5.78 6.90 -11.05
CA GLU A 49 7.22 6.84 -10.97
C GLU A 49 7.68 6.03 -9.76
N ARG A 50 8.74 5.23 -9.94
CA ARG A 50 9.31 4.38 -8.88
C ARG A 50 9.67 5.16 -7.61
N PRO A 51 10.27 6.37 -7.64
CA PRO A 51 10.56 7.14 -6.44
C PRO A 51 9.28 7.48 -5.65
N ASN A 52 8.22 7.89 -6.33
CA ASN A 52 6.95 8.26 -5.70
C ASN A 52 6.29 7.06 -5.01
N LEU A 53 6.34 5.88 -5.64
CA LEU A 53 5.89 4.64 -4.98
C LEU A 53 6.76 4.27 -3.77
N ARG A 54 8.08 4.40 -3.87
CA ARG A 54 8.98 4.12 -2.73
C ARG A 54 8.70 5.03 -1.54
N ILE A 55 8.54 6.33 -1.79
CA ILE A 55 8.19 7.31 -0.75
C ILE A 55 6.83 6.95 -0.16
N SER A 56 5.83 6.65 -0.98
CA SER A 56 4.50 6.28 -0.51
C SER A 56 4.52 5.04 0.39
N CYS A 57 5.18 3.96 -0.02
CA CYS A 57 5.31 2.76 0.81
C CYS A 57 6.10 3.04 2.10
N ARG A 58 7.16 3.86 2.04
CA ARG A 58 7.92 4.26 3.24
C ARG A 58 7.03 5.02 4.22
N THR A 59 6.29 6.03 3.75
CA THR A 59 5.37 6.80 4.59
C THR A 59 4.29 5.92 5.22
N LEU A 60 3.74 4.96 4.47
CA LEU A 60 2.75 4.03 5.02
C LEU A 60 3.33 3.10 6.09
N VAL A 61 4.61 2.69 5.97
CA VAL A 61 5.32 1.94 7.03
C VAL A 61 5.56 2.81 8.26
N GLU A 62 6.02 4.06 8.07
CA GLU A 62 6.23 5.02 9.17
C GLU A 62 4.92 5.29 9.93
N ARG A 63 3.78 5.27 9.23
CA ARG A 63 2.42 5.38 9.81
C ARG A 63 1.86 4.06 10.34
N ARG A 64 2.64 2.97 10.35
CA ARG A 64 2.23 1.63 10.80
C ARG A 64 1.04 1.03 10.04
N LEU A 65 0.76 1.50 8.82
CA LEU A 65 -0.28 0.97 7.93
C LEU A 65 0.22 -0.21 7.10
N LEU A 66 1.53 -0.28 6.85
CA LEU A 66 2.18 -1.41 6.19
C LEU A 66 3.28 -2.02 7.07
N LEU A 67 3.44 -3.33 6.96
CA LEU A 67 4.61 -4.05 7.43
C LEU A 67 5.58 -4.25 6.27
N LYS A 68 6.87 -4.01 6.51
CA LYS A 68 7.94 -4.13 5.52
C LYS A 68 8.80 -5.35 5.81
N TYR A 69 9.03 -6.14 4.77
CA TYR A 69 9.91 -7.30 4.79
C TYR A 69 11.05 -7.07 3.81
N ARG A 70 12.24 -7.55 4.16
CA ARG A 70 13.41 -7.53 3.28
C ARG A 70 13.99 -8.94 3.23
N ASP A 71 14.08 -9.48 2.02
CA ASP A 71 14.77 -10.75 1.82
C ASP A 71 16.27 -10.58 2.15
N PRO A 72 16.87 -11.41 3.02
CA PRO A 72 18.25 -11.23 3.44
C PRO A 72 19.28 -11.60 2.36
N ARG A 73 18.88 -12.40 1.35
CA ARG A 73 19.78 -12.85 0.27
C ARG A 73 19.65 -11.96 -0.96
N SER A 74 18.43 -11.75 -1.46
CA SER A 74 18.17 -11.00 -2.66
C SER A 74 17.98 -9.50 -2.41
N LEU A 75 17.91 -9.08 -1.14
CA LEU A 75 17.68 -7.70 -0.70
C LEU A 75 16.37 -7.07 -1.23
N LYS A 76 15.47 -7.89 -1.77
CA LYS A 76 14.19 -7.44 -2.32
C LYS A 76 13.25 -7.08 -1.17
N VAL A 77 12.48 -6.03 -1.38
CA VAL A 77 11.52 -5.54 -0.38
C VAL A 77 10.12 -6.01 -0.74
N ALA A 78 9.37 -6.45 0.26
CA ALA A 78 7.97 -6.82 0.15
C ALA A 78 7.15 -6.15 1.26
N TYR A 79 5.84 -6.04 1.05
CA TYR A 79 4.92 -5.36 1.95
C TYR A 79 3.64 -6.16 2.17
N THR A 80 3.07 -6.07 3.35
CA THR A 80 1.69 -6.49 3.63
C THR A 80 1.00 -5.42 4.48
N LEU A 81 -0.33 -5.45 4.54
CA LEU A 81 -1.10 -4.57 5.43
C LEU A 81 -0.91 -5.01 6.89
N SER A 82 -0.75 -4.05 7.79
CA SER A 82 -0.98 -4.27 9.23
C SER A 82 -2.47 -4.38 9.52
N GLU A 83 -2.86 -4.71 10.75
CA GLU A 83 -4.28 -4.73 11.16
C GLU A 83 -4.98 -3.38 10.92
N ILE A 84 -4.38 -2.28 11.40
CA ILE A 84 -4.88 -0.91 11.16
C ILE A 84 -4.90 -0.58 9.65
N GLY A 85 -3.91 -1.05 8.91
CA GLY A 85 -3.87 -0.91 7.45
C GLY A 85 -5.03 -1.60 6.75
N ILE A 86 -5.43 -2.79 7.22
CA ILE A 86 -6.57 -3.53 6.67
C ILE A 86 -7.86 -2.75 6.88
N GLU A 87 -8.13 -2.28 8.10
CA GLU A 87 -9.34 -1.51 8.42
C GLU A 87 -9.48 -0.27 7.53
N LEU A 88 -8.38 0.46 7.35
CA LEU A 88 -8.37 1.64 6.49
C LEU A 88 -8.53 1.29 5.01
N ALA A 89 -7.89 0.22 4.55
CA ALA A 89 -8.02 -0.26 3.18
C ALA A 89 -9.47 -0.71 2.88
N GLU A 90 -10.16 -1.33 3.83
CA GLU A 90 -11.58 -1.69 3.70
C GLU A 90 -12.47 -0.46 3.58
N THR A 91 -12.16 0.61 4.32
CA THR A 91 -12.87 1.90 4.20
C THR A 91 -12.67 2.50 2.80
N ILE A 92 -11.44 2.46 2.28
CA ILE A 92 -11.13 2.90 0.90
C ILE A 92 -11.86 2.04 -0.13
N ARG A 93 -11.91 0.72 0.07
CA ARG A 93 -12.61 -0.19 -0.86
C ARG A 93 -14.10 0.13 -0.94
N LYS A 94 -14.77 0.28 0.21
CA LYS A 94 -16.19 0.65 0.26
C LYS A 94 -16.46 1.95 -0.49
N GLY A 95 -15.67 3.00 -0.20
CA GLY A 95 -15.82 4.29 -0.87
C GLY A 95 -15.58 4.26 -2.39
N ARG A 96 -14.90 3.25 -2.95
CA ARG A 96 -14.75 3.07 -4.41
C ARG A 96 -15.85 2.23 -5.05
N GLU A 97 -16.55 1.41 -4.26
CA GLU A 97 -17.63 0.55 -4.75
C GLU A 97 -18.99 1.28 -4.71
N ASP A 98 -19.07 2.37 -3.96
CA ASP A 98 -20.25 3.25 -3.86
C ASP A 98 -20.25 4.40 -4.91
N GLU A 99 -19.19 4.52 -5.73
CA GLU A 99 -19.04 5.48 -6.85
C GLU A 99 -19.39 4.85 -8.21
#